data_AF-A0A3B0UW73-F1
#
_entry.id   AF-A0A3B0UW73-F1
#
_cell.length_a   1.000
_cell.length_b   1.000
_cell.length_c   1.000
_cell.angle_alpha   90.00
_cell.angle_beta   90.00
_cell.angle_gamma   90.00
#
_symmetry.space_group_name_H-M   'P 1'
#
loop_
_entity.id
_entity.type
_entity.pdbx_description
1 polymer ?
#
loop_
_entity_poly.entity_id
_entity_poly.type
_entity_poly.pdbx_seq_one_letter_code
_entity_poly.pdbx_strand_id
1 'polypeptide(L)'
;RTSTRPYVYAIMFSARKSHEEKLMALDGGADDFLVKPCKPSDLRARLGVGRRIIDNALSLRESAPSNPASETDNSAPAPTNNNETPTAKE
;
A
#
# COMPACT_ATOMS: atom_id res chain seq x y z
N ARG A 1 4.35 -2.12 14.37
CA ARG A 1 4.10 -0.77 13.80
C ARG A 1 4.17 -0.86 12.28
N THR A 2 3.04 -0.81 11.58
CA THR A 2 3.01 -0.67 10.11
C THR A 2 3.29 0.78 9.77
N SER A 3 4.54 1.12 9.43
CA SER A 3 4.87 2.47 8.94
C SER A 3 4.38 2.57 7.50
N THR A 4 3.18 3.11 7.30
CA THR A 4 2.64 3.41 5.98
C THR A 4 3.39 4.63 5.43
N ARG A 5 4.43 4.38 4.65
CA ARG A 5 5.15 5.45 3.94
C ARG A 5 4.21 6.06 2.89
N PRO A 6 4.21 7.40 2.73
CA PRO A 6 3.45 8.03 1.67
C PRO A 6 3.95 7.54 0.31
N TYR A 7 3.05 7.38 -0.65
CA TYR A 7 3.40 7.04 -2.02
C TYR A 7 4.18 8.20 -2.66
N VAL A 8 5.24 7.86 -3.40
CA VAL A 8 6.12 8.81 -4.08
C VAL A 8 6.07 8.51 -5.57
N TYR A 9 5.65 9.48 -6.37
CA TYR A 9 5.65 9.36 -7.83
C TYR A 9 7.07 9.55 -8.38
N ALA A 10 7.62 8.52 -9.00
CA ALA A 10 9.00 8.46 -9.47
C ALA A 10 9.08 8.54 -11.01
N ILE A 11 9.80 9.54 -11.52
CA ILE A 11 10.10 9.68 -12.96
C ILE A 11 11.57 9.36 -13.19
N MET A 12 11.85 8.36 -14.02
CA MET A 12 13.20 8.09 -14.50
C MET A 12 13.56 9.06 -15.64
N PHE A 13 14.66 9.81 -15.49
CA PHE A 13 15.09 10.80 -16.48
C PHE A 13 16.48 10.46 -17.05
N SER A 14 16.53 9.95 -18.28
CA SER A 14 17.74 9.37 -18.88
C SER A 14 18.05 9.94 -20.27
N ALA A 15 19.32 10.02 -20.66
CA ALA A 15 19.69 10.32 -22.06
C ALA A 15 19.59 9.09 -22.97
N ARG A 16 19.51 7.90 -22.36
CA ARG A 16 19.37 6.66 -23.07
C ARG A 16 17.90 6.45 -23.42
N LYS A 17 17.64 5.97 -24.65
CA LYS A 17 16.29 5.91 -25.26
C LYS A 17 15.95 4.54 -25.82
N SER A 18 16.70 3.51 -25.43
CA SER A 18 16.42 2.15 -25.88
C SER A 18 15.11 1.67 -25.26
N HIS A 19 14.41 0.79 -25.98
CA HIS A 19 13.17 0.20 -25.49
C HIS A 19 13.39 -0.62 -24.22
N GLU A 20 14.48 -1.39 -24.19
CA GLU A 20 14.88 -2.24 -23.07
C GLU A 20 15.08 -1.46 -21.77
N GLU A 21 15.70 -0.28 -21.83
CA GLU A 21 15.90 0.54 -20.64
C GLU A 21 14.64 1.19 -20.12
N LYS A 22 13.74 1.56 -21.03
CA LYS A 22 12.43 2.04 -20.63
C LYS A 22 11.69 0.93 -19.87
N LEU A 23 11.72 -0.31 -20.37
CA LEU A 23 11.13 -1.46 -19.68
C LEU A 23 11.78 -1.67 -18.31
N MET A 24 13.12 -1.75 -18.25
CA MET A 24 13.86 -1.93 -16.99
C MET A 24 13.53 -0.85 -15.95
N ALA A 25 13.37 0.40 -16.36
CA ALA A 25 13.02 1.48 -15.44
C ALA A 25 11.60 1.32 -14.87
N LEU A 26 10.63 0.98 -15.72
CA LEU A 26 9.25 0.79 -15.31
C LEU A 26 9.08 -0.47 -14.44
N ASP A 27 9.69 -1.58 -14.83
CA ASP A 27 9.72 -2.83 -14.05
C ASP A 27 10.45 -2.65 -12.72
N GLY A 28 11.44 -1.76 -12.68
CA GLY A 28 12.15 -1.34 -11.47
C GLY A 28 11.34 -0.45 -10.52
N GLY A 29 10.09 -0.11 -10.87
CA GLY A 29 9.18 0.66 -10.04
C GLY A 29 9.14 2.16 -10.33
N ALA A 30 9.70 2.61 -11.46
CA ALA A 30 9.41 3.97 -11.93
C ALA A 30 7.98 4.04 -12.46
N ASP A 31 7.27 5.10 -12.11
CA ASP A 31 5.92 5.35 -12.63
C ASP A 31 5.95 5.96 -14.03
N ASP A 32 7.08 6.58 -14.39
CA ASP A 32 7.25 7.22 -15.68
C ASP A 32 8.71 7.24 -16.14
N PHE A 33 8.91 7.41 -17.44
CA PHE A 33 10.20 7.50 -18.11
C PHE A 33 10.23 8.69 -19.07
N LEU A 34 11.24 9.54 -18.93
CA LEU A 34 11.48 10.71 -19.77
C LEU A 34 12.89 10.68 -20.34
N VAL A 35 13.01 10.97 -21.65
CA VAL A 35 14.30 10.97 -22.37
C VAL A 35 14.86 12.39 -22.46
N LYS A 36 16.17 12.54 -22.27
CA LYS A 36 16.92 13.78 -22.54
C LYS A 36 17.38 13.87 -24.01
N PRO A 37 17.42 15.07 -24.60
CA PRO A 37 16.82 16.30 -24.09
C PRO A 37 15.30 16.25 -24.23
N CYS A 38 14.58 16.78 -23.23
CA CYS A 38 13.13 16.98 -23.32
C CYS A 38 12.81 18.48 -23.31
N LYS A 39 11.62 18.86 -23.79
CA LYS A 39 11.15 20.22 -23.58
C LYS A 39 10.76 20.40 -22.10
N PRO A 40 10.94 21.59 -21.50
CA PRO A 40 10.46 21.85 -20.15
C PRO A 40 8.94 21.62 -19.99
N SER A 41 8.17 21.83 -21.07
CA SER A 41 6.73 21.51 -21.11
C SER A 41 6.43 20.04 -20.87
N ASP A 42 7.27 19.14 -21.38
CA ASP A 42 7.05 17.69 -21.30
C ASP A 42 7.23 17.24 -19.85
N LEU A 43 8.28 17.74 -19.18
CA LEU A 43 8.49 17.47 -17.76
C LEU A 43 7.36 18.05 -16.91
N ARG A 44 6.93 19.30 -17.17
CA ARG A 44 5.78 19.89 -16.45
C ARG A 44 4.51 19.08 -16.61
N ALA A 45 4.21 18.59 -17.82
CA ALA A 45 3.04 17.78 -18.06
C ALA A 45 3.07 16.48 -17.23
N ARG A 46 4.22 15.80 -17.17
CA ARG A 46 4.42 14.58 -16.37
C ARG A 46 4.33 14.84 -14.86
N LEU A 47 4.90 15.95 -14.38
CA LEU A 47 4.73 16.38 -12.99
C LEU A 47 3.26 16.66 -12.66
N GLY A 48 2.50 17.26 -13.59
CA GLY A 48 1.06 17.46 -13.44
C GLY A 48 0.27 16.14 -13.35
N VAL A 49 0.68 15.11 -14.09
CA VAL A 49 0.13 13.75 -13.95
C VAL A 49 0.43 13.19 -12.57
N GLY A 50 1.71 13.21 -12.16
CA GLY A 50 2.14 12.71 -10.86
C GLY A 50 1.42 13.41 -9.70
N ARG A 51 1.22 14.73 -9.79
CA ARG A 51 0.48 15.50 -8.79
C ARG A 51 -0.94 14.99 -8.62
N ARG A 52 -1.68 14.79 -9.72
CA ARG A 52 -3.05 14.26 -9.67
C ARG A 52 -3.10 12.86 -9.08
N ILE A 53 -2.13 12.00 -9.39
CA ILE A 53 -2.05 10.64 -8.81
C ILE A 53 -1.84 10.72 -7.31
N ILE A 54 -0.92 11.56 -6.85
CA ILE A 54 -0.64 11.77 -5.42
C ILE A 54 -1.87 12.33 -4.71
N ASP A 55 -2.51 13.36 -5.26
CA ASP A 55 -3.70 13.98 -4.67
C ASP A 55 -4.84 12.94 -4.53
N ASN A 56 -5.02 12.09 -5.55
CA ASN A 56 -5.98 10.98 -5.50
C ASN A 56 -5.61 9.96 -4.41
N ALA A 57 -4.35 9.53 -4.34
CA ALA A 57 -3.88 8.57 -3.33
C ALA A 57 -4.04 9.09 -1.89
N LEU A 58 -3.84 10.40 -1.69
CA LEU A 58 -4.06 11.06 -0.39
C LEU A 58 -5.54 11.10 -0.02
N SER A 59 -6.42 11.45 -0.96
CA SER A 59 -7.87 11.52 -0.71
C SER A 59 -8.46 10.17 -0.28
N LEU A 60 -8.02 9.07 -0.91
CA LEU A 60 -8.44 7.71 -0.54
C LEU A 60 -8.01 7.37 0.89
N ARG A 61 -6.78 7.75 1.26
CA ARG A 61 -6.26 7.52 2.61
C ARG A 61 -7.05 8.27 3.69
N GLU A 62 -7.55 9.45 3.38
CA GLU A 62 -8.37 10.26 4.29
C GLU A 62 -9.80 9.70 4.43
N SER A 63 -10.36 9.17 3.35
CA SER A 63 -11.69 8.54 3.37
C SER A 63 -11.72 7.10 3.91
N ALA A 64 -10.56 6.44 4.02
CA ALA A 64 -10.48 5.10 4.58
C ALA A 64 -10.80 5.16 6.08
N PRO A 65 -11.80 4.39 6.58
CA PRO A 65 -12.08 4.35 8.00
C PRO A 65 -10.84 3.85 8.72
N SER A 66 -10.23 4.70 9.54
CA SER A 66 -9.21 4.30 10.50
C SER A 66 -9.88 3.41 11.55
N ASN A 67 -10.05 2.13 11.26
CA ASN A 67 -10.46 1.15 12.25
C ASN A 67 -9.23 0.37 12.74
N PRO A 68 -8.57 0.78 13.83
CA PRO A 68 -7.60 -0.04 14.53
C PRO A 68 -8.31 -0.93 15.55
N ALA A 69 -9.20 -1.82 15.10
CA ALA A 69 -9.77 -2.85 15.97
C ALA A 69 -10.18 -4.05 15.13
N SER A 70 -9.20 -4.88 14.77
CA SER A 70 -9.44 -6.32 14.68
C SER A 70 -9.62 -6.83 16.11
N GLU A 71 -10.85 -6.70 16.63
CA GLU A 71 -11.34 -7.55 17.71
C GLU A 71 -11.30 -8.99 17.22
N THR A 72 -10.19 -9.67 17.48
CA THR A 72 -10.15 -11.13 17.56
C THR A 72 -9.52 -11.48 18.90
N ASP A 73 -10.20 -11.10 19.98
CA ASP A 73 -10.13 -11.83 21.24
C ASP A 73 -11.54 -12.32 21.55
N ASN A 74 -11.90 -13.45 20.96
CA ASN A 74 -12.98 -14.27 21.47
C ASN A 74 -12.68 -15.74 21.18
N SER A 75 -11.54 -16.20 21.69
CA SER A 75 -11.35 -17.61 22.03
C SER A 75 -11.76 -17.76 23.49
N ALA A 76 -12.99 -18.23 23.66
CA ALA A 76 -13.69 -18.62 24.88
C ALA A 76 -12.84 -18.91 26.15
N PRO A 77 -13.29 -18.50 27.35
CA PRO A 77 -12.88 -19.20 28.55
C PRO A 77 -13.59 -20.57 28.56
N ALA A 78 -12.83 -21.66 28.52
CA ALA A 78 -13.34 -22.99 28.78
C ALA A 78 -13.98 -23.02 30.18
N PRO A 79 -15.19 -23.60 30.37
CA PRO A 79 -15.72 -23.79 31.72
C PRO A 79 -14.91 -24.88 32.43
N THR A 80 -14.31 -24.48 33.55
CA THR A 80 -13.64 -25.33 34.53
C THR A 80 -14.58 -26.43 35.03
N ASN A 81 -14.19 -27.70 34.81
CA ASN A 81 -14.87 -28.88 35.34
C ASN A 81 -14.53 -29.06 36.83
N ASN A 82 -15.52 -28.84 37.70
CA ASN A 82 -15.45 -29.22 39.11
C ASN A 82 -16.72 -29.98 39.53
N ASN A 83 -16.49 -31.25 39.88
CA ASN A 83 -17.04 -31.96 41.04
C ASN A 83 -18.34 -32.81 40.93
N GLU A 84 -18.14 -34.05 41.38
CA GLU A 84 -19.00 -34.85 42.26
C GLU A 84 -19.94 -35.91 41.66
N THR A 85 -19.44 -37.15 41.71
CA THR A 85 -20.20 -38.39 41.95
C THR A 85 -21.21 -38.21 43.08
N PRO A 86 -22.44 -38.77 42.95
CA PRO A 86 -22.79 -39.82 43.91
C PRO A 86 -23.62 -40.99 43.32
N THR A 87 -23.15 -42.19 43.64
CA THR A 87 -23.86 -43.43 43.99
C THR A 87 -25.39 -43.38 44.16
N ALA A 88 -26.14 -44.29 43.48
CA ALA A 88 -26.93 -45.38 44.11
C ALA A 88 -28.12 -45.88 43.24
N LYS A 89 -28.22 -47.22 43.11
CA LYS A 89 -29.43 -48.09 42.99
C LYS A 89 -30.27 -47.92 41.70
N GLU A 90 -30.48 -48.95 40.89
CA GLU A 90 -31.21 -50.21 41.17
C GLU A 90 -30.73 -51.36 40.28
#